data_AF-W1WSE0-F1
#
_entry.id   AF-W1WSE0-F1
#
_cell.length_a   1.000
_cell.length_b   1.000
_cell.length_c   1.000
_cell.angle_alpha   90.00
_cell.angle_beta   90.00
_cell.angle_gamma   90.00
#
_symmetry.space_group_name_H-M   'P 1'
#
loop_
_entity.id
_entity.type
_entity.pdbx_description
1 polymer ?
#
loop_
_entity_poly.entity_id
_entity_poly.type
_entity_poly.pdbx_seq_one_letter_code
_entity_poly.pdbx_strand_id
1 'polypeptide(L)'
;MENLYKELRSFFANDIDVNDLFDSEAIIWIDWREYDEDVVNYFNDMMDEPIDIQIVSNGKPYGDDIVLKNGNKELQIPYGDEQDRDVTIKYFNDFV
;
A
#
# COMPACT_ATOMS: atom_id res chain seq x y z
N MET A 1 5.94 -6.85 12.77
CA MET A 1 5.08 -5.88 13.51
C MET A 1 5.70 -5.33 14.80
N GLU A 2 6.20 -6.14 15.75
CA GLU A 2 6.78 -5.60 17.01
C GLU A 2 8.02 -4.72 16.79
N ASN A 3 8.91 -5.07 15.86
CA ASN A 3 10.10 -4.25 15.54
C ASN A 3 9.72 -2.90 14.90
N LEU A 4 8.76 -2.90 13.96
CA LEU A 4 8.26 -1.70 13.27
C LEU A 4 7.71 -0.66 14.27
N TYR A 5 6.91 -1.12 15.23
CA TYR A 5 6.34 -0.27 16.26
C TYR A 5 7.40 0.31 17.21
N LYS A 6 8.45 -0.47 17.48
CA LYS A 6 9.57 -0.05 18.32
C LYS A 6 10.37 1.08 17.66
N GLU A 7 10.66 0.96 16.37
CA GLU A 7 11.42 1.98 15.62
C GLU A 7 10.66 3.31 15.54
N LEU A 8 9.36 3.29 15.22
CA LEU A 8 8.54 4.50 15.26
C LEU A 8 8.47 5.13 16.65
N ARG A 9 8.31 4.31 17.71
CA ARG A 9 8.32 4.83 19.09
C ARG A 9 9.66 5.45 19.45
N SER A 10 10.77 4.82 19.08
CA SER A 10 12.11 5.35 19.32
C SER A 10 12.33 6.67 18.58
N PHE A 11 11.83 6.81 17.35
CA PHE A 11 11.89 8.08 16.63
C PHE A 11 11.11 9.19 17.35
N PHE A 12 9.85 8.93 17.75
CA PHE A 12 9.05 9.92 18.48
C PHE A 12 9.59 10.22 19.90
N ALA A 13 10.32 9.30 20.50
CA ALA A 13 11.03 9.51 21.77
C ALA A 13 12.34 10.31 21.60
N ASN A 14 12.79 10.56 20.37
CA ASN A 14 14.11 11.12 20.02
C ASN A 14 15.29 10.21 20.40
N ASP A 15 15.06 8.89 20.43
CA ASP A 15 16.10 7.88 20.66
C ASP A 15 16.87 7.54 19.38
N ILE A 16 16.27 7.77 18.21
CA ILE A 16 16.88 7.65 16.88
C ILE A 16 16.58 8.92 16.07
N ASP A 17 17.42 9.22 15.08
CA ASP A 17 17.23 10.40 14.23
C ASP A 17 16.43 10.09 12.95
N VAL A 18 16.24 11.11 12.09
CA VAL A 18 15.48 10.97 10.85
C VAL A 18 16.18 10.10 9.81
N ASN A 19 17.52 10.07 9.79
CA ASN A 19 18.28 9.20 8.91
C ASN A 19 18.14 7.75 9.37
N ASP A 20 18.22 7.51 10.68
CA ASP A 20 17.98 6.19 11.25
C ASP A 20 16.57 5.67 10.91
N LEU A 21 15.55 6.54 10.97
CA LEU A 21 14.19 6.18 10.54
C LEU A 21 14.12 5.90 9.03
N PHE A 22 14.81 6.69 8.21
CA PHE A 22 14.80 6.54 6.76
C PHE A 22 15.48 5.26 6.26
N ASP A 23 16.48 4.79 7.01
CA ASP A 23 17.19 3.53 6.76
C ASP A 23 16.50 2.32 7.43
N SER A 24 15.43 2.54 8.20
CA SER A 24 14.70 1.49 8.91
C SER A 24 13.66 0.80 8.03
N GLU A 25 13.24 -0.40 8.42
CA GLU A 25 12.13 -1.12 7.78
C GLU A 25 10.75 -0.61 8.26
N ALA A 26 10.72 0.42 9.12
CA ALA A 26 9.48 0.95 9.69
C ALA A 26 8.68 1.86 8.76
N ILE A 27 9.30 2.35 7.69
CA ILE A 27 8.65 3.16 6.66
C ILE A 27 8.96 2.59 5.28
N ILE A 28 8.12 2.94 4.31
CA ILE A 28 8.27 2.51 2.93
C ILE A 28 8.39 3.73 2.04
N TRP A 29 9.21 3.62 1.00
CA TRP A 29 9.40 4.66 0.00
C TRP A 29 8.72 4.22 -1.28
N ILE A 30 7.65 4.92 -1.64
CA ILE A 30 6.94 4.72 -2.90
C ILE A 30 7.31 5.86 -3.83
N ASP A 31 7.79 5.56 -5.04
CA ASP A 31 8.04 6.58 -6.05
C ASP A 31 6.71 7.10 -6.59
N TRP A 32 6.57 8.42 -6.70
CA TRP A 32 5.38 9.06 -7.27
C TRP A 32 5.12 8.71 -8.75
N ARG A 33 6.05 8.01 -9.41
CA ARG A 33 5.91 7.50 -10.78
C ARG A 33 5.43 6.05 -10.87
N GLU A 34 5.37 5.33 -9.75
CA GLU A 34 4.87 3.94 -9.71
C GLU A 34 3.36 3.90 -9.84
N TYR A 35 2.81 2.87 -10.47
CA TYR A 35 1.35 2.76 -10.60
C TYR A 35 0.72 2.29 -9.29
N ASP A 36 -0.56 2.55 -9.10
CA ASP A 36 -1.30 2.09 -7.91
C ASP A 36 -1.25 0.56 -7.74
N GLU A 37 -1.12 -0.20 -8.84
CA GLU A 37 -0.90 -1.65 -8.79
C GLU A 37 0.47 -2.03 -8.18
N ASP A 38 1.50 -1.22 -8.41
CA ASP A 38 2.85 -1.45 -7.85
C ASP A 38 2.82 -1.26 -6.34
N VAL A 39 2.02 -0.32 -5.82
CA VAL A 39 1.80 -0.14 -4.39
C VAL A 39 1.20 -1.40 -3.75
N VAL A 40 0.21 -2.02 -4.41
CA VAL A 40 -0.40 -3.26 -3.92
C VAL A 40 0.58 -4.43 -3.99
N ASN A 41 1.34 -4.54 -5.08
CA ASN A 41 2.37 -5.58 -5.23
C ASN A 41 3.45 -5.46 -4.15
N TYR A 42 3.88 -4.23 -3.83
CA TYR A 42 4.85 -4.00 -2.77
C TYR A 42 4.35 -4.49 -1.41
N PHE A 43 3.09 -4.19 -1.05
CA PHE A 43 2.52 -4.70 0.21
C PHE A 43 2.41 -6.22 0.22
N ASN A 44 2.01 -6.82 -0.90
CA ASN A 44 1.97 -8.28 -1.03
C ASN A 44 3.34 -8.92 -0.78
N ASP A 45 4.43 -8.32 -1.26
CA ASP A 45 5.79 -8.83 -1.03
C ASP A 45 6.21 -8.80 0.45
N MET A 46 5.57 -7.93 1.26
CA MET A 46 5.82 -7.83 2.71
C MET A 46 4.88 -8.71 3.57
N MET A 47 3.84 -9.29 2.98
CA MET A 47 2.81 -10.05 3.70
C MET A 47 3.14 -11.54 3.75
N ASP A 48 2.81 -12.20 4.87
CA ASP A 48 2.89 -13.66 4.99
C ASP A 48 1.88 -14.36 4.05
N GLU A 49 0.72 -13.74 3.85
CA GLU A 49 -0.37 -14.21 2.99
C GLU A 49 -0.77 -13.12 1.98
N PRO A 50 -0.13 -13.07 0.79
CA PRO A 50 -0.45 -12.07 -0.23
C PRO A 50 -1.83 -12.30 -0.85
N ILE A 51 -2.41 -11.24 -1.39
CA ILE A 51 -3.70 -11.24 -2.07
C ILE A 51 -3.54 -11.13 -3.59
N ASP A 52 -4.51 -11.62 -4.34
CA ASP A 52 -4.52 -11.47 -5.80
C ASP A 52 -5.05 -10.10 -6.21
N ILE A 53 -4.54 -9.58 -7.33
CA ILE A 53 -5.08 -8.38 -7.99
C ILE A 53 -5.57 -8.68 -9.40
N GLN A 54 -6.61 -7.98 -9.82
CA GLN A 54 -7.09 -7.98 -11.19
C GLN A 54 -7.23 -6.55 -11.69
N ILE A 55 -6.64 -6.29 -12.86
CA ILE A 55 -6.79 -5.03 -13.58
C ILE A 55 -8.02 -5.12 -14.49
N VAL A 56 -8.92 -4.14 -14.39
CA VAL A 56 -10.19 -4.11 -15.10
C VAL A 56 -10.32 -2.81 -15.88
N SER A 57 -10.32 -2.90 -17.20
CA SER A 57 -10.58 -1.75 -18.05
C SER A 57 -11.94 -1.12 -17.76
N ASN A 58 -11.92 0.16 -17.40
CA ASN A 58 -13.11 0.94 -17.04
C ASN A 58 -13.50 1.97 -18.12
N GLY A 59 -12.65 2.16 -19.16
CA GLY A 59 -12.86 3.14 -20.23
C GLY A 59 -12.73 4.61 -19.80
N LYS A 60 -12.28 4.89 -18.59
CA LYS A 60 -12.09 6.23 -18.04
C LYS A 60 -10.69 6.76 -18.41
N PRO A 61 -10.50 8.10 -18.45
CA PRO A 61 -9.22 8.70 -18.84
C PRO A 61 -8.05 8.36 -17.93
N TYR A 62 -8.30 8.03 -16.66
CA TYR A 62 -7.25 7.74 -15.69
C TYR A 62 -6.65 6.33 -15.81
N GLY A 63 -7.19 5.49 -16.69
CA GLY A 63 -6.76 4.10 -16.83
C GLY A 63 -7.61 3.12 -16.03
N ASP A 64 -7.16 1.88 -15.94
CA ASP A 64 -7.94 0.74 -15.49
C ASP A 64 -8.20 0.76 -13.96
N ASP A 65 -9.26 0.09 -13.51
CA ASP A 65 -9.54 -0.10 -12.08
C ASP A 65 -8.80 -1.32 -11.54
N ILE A 66 -8.52 -1.30 -10.22
CA ILE A 66 -7.91 -2.41 -9.49
C ILE A 66 -8.98 -3.14 -8.68
N VAL A 67 -9.00 -4.47 -8.80
CA VAL A 67 -9.83 -5.36 -7.98
C VAL A 67 -8.93 -6.22 -7.11
N LEU A 68 -9.09 -6.10 -5.79
CA LEU A 68 -8.42 -6.90 -4.77
C LEU A 68 -9.18 -8.21 -4.54
N LYS A 69 -8.47 -9.32 -4.36
CA LYS A 69 -9.08 -10.65 -4.18
C LYS A 69 -8.36 -11.47 -3.11
N ASN A 70 -9.13 -12.02 -2.18
CA ASN A 70 -8.63 -12.94 -1.16
C ASN A 70 -9.65 -14.07 -0.95
N GLY A 71 -9.36 -15.23 -1.53
CA GLY A 71 -10.27 -16.38 -1.55
C GLY A 71 -11.60 -16.04 -2.24
N ASN A 72 -12.70 -16.03 -1.47
CA ASN A 72 -14.04 -15.69 -1.97
C ASN A 72 -14.40 -14.20 -1.81
N LYS A 73 -13.51 -13.39 -1.23
CA LYS A 73 -13.71 -11.94 -1.09
C LYS A 73 -13.12 -11.24 -2.30
N GLU A 74 -13.86 -10.29 -2.84
CA GLU A 74 -13.40 -9.38 -3.88
C GLU A 74 -13.83 -7.95 -3.55
N LEU A 75 -12.98 -6.97 -3.88
CA LEU A 75 -13.24 -5.55 -3.71
C LEU A 75 -12.64 -4.78 -4.89
N GLN A 76 -13.48 -4.10 -5.67
CA GLN A 76 -13.01 -3.10 -6.64
C GLN A 76 -12.75 -1.79 -5.90
N ILE A 77 -11.55 -1.24 -6.03
CA ILE A 77 -11.18 0.02 -5.39
C ILE A 77 -12.03 1.14 -6.01
N PRO A 78 -12.81 1.89 -5.22
CA PRO A 78 -13.76 2.87 -5.75
C PRO A 78 -13.06 4.21 -6.00
N TYR A 79 -12.22 4.26 -7.03
CA TYR A 79 -11.57 5.50 -7.49
C TYR A 79 -12.59 6.55 -7.95
N GLY A 80 -12.22 7.82 -7.78
CA GLY A 80 -13.00 8.98 -8.22
C GLY A 80 -12.76 9.30 -9.70
N ASP A 81 -12.32 10.52 -9.97
CA ASP A 81 -11.97 10.99 -11.32
C ASP A 81 -10.52 10.66 -11.72
N GLU A 82 -9.72 10.16 -10.79
CA GLU A 82 -8.33 9.69 -10.99
C GLU A 82 -8.02 8.50 -10.08
N GLN A 83 -6.95 7.76 -10.41
CA GLN A 83 -6.32 6.85 -9.45
C GLN A 83 -5.63 7.69 -8.37
N ASP A 84 -5.74 7.23 -7.13
CA ASP A 84 -5.21 7.92 -5.95
C ASP A 84 -4.61 6.88 -5.01
N ARG A 85 -3.32 7.04 -4.73
CA ARG A 85 -2.57 6.11 -3.87
C ARG A 85 -3.10 6.08 -2.45
N ASP A 86 -3.58 7.21 -1.92
CA ASP A 86 -4.15 7.25 -0.58
C ASP A 86 -5.43 6.39 -0.53
N VAL A 87 -6.24 6.44 -1.59
CA VAL A 87 -7.41 5.58 -1.76
C VAL A 87 -6.97 4.12 -1.87
N THR A 88 -5.96 3.81 -2.69
CA THR A 88 -5.43 2.45 -2.84
C THR A 88 -4.95 1.86 -1.51
N ILE A 89 -4.10 2.58 -0.78
CA ILE A 89 -3.56 2.15 0.52
C ILE A 89 -4.68 1.95 1.53
N LYS A 90 -5.64 2.88 1.61
CA LYS A 90 -6.77 2.79 2.54
C LYS A 90 -7.63 1.56 2.27
N TYR A 91 -8.05 1.36 1.03
CA TYR A 91 -8.93 0.23 0.69
C TYR A 91 -8.19 -1.10 0.74
N PHE A 92 -6.89 -1.13 0.43
CA PHE A 92 -6.06 -2.30 0.67
C PHE A 92 -6.05 -2.68 2.17
N ASN A 93 -5.73 -1.72 3.05
CA ASN A 93 -5.69 -1.94 4.49
C ASN A 93 -7.05 -2.36 5.07
N ASP A 94 -8.16 -1.83 4.56
CA ASP A 94 -9.51 -2.22 4.99
C ASP A 94 -9.94 -3.60 4.47
N PHE A 95 -9.30 -4.10 3.41
CA PHE A 95 -9.64 -5.38 2.76
C PHE A 95 -8.93 -6.59 3.37
N VAL A 96 -7.65 -6.40 3.75
CA VAL A 96 -6.78 -7.44 4.34
C VAL A 96 -7.08 -7.72 5.81
#